data_AF-A0A9Q4KNQ2-F1
#
_entry.id   AF-A0A9Q4KNQ2-F1
#
_cell.length_a   1.000
_cell.length_b   1.000
_cell.length_c   1.000
_cell.angle_alpha   90.00
_cell.angle_beta   90.00
_cell.angle_gamma   90.00
#
_symmetry.space_group_name_H-M   'P 1'
#
loop_
_entity.id
_entity.type
_entity.pdbx_description
1 polymer ?
#
loop_
_entity_poly.entity_id
_entity_poly.type
_entity_poly.pdbx_seq_one_letter_code
_entity_poly.pdbx_strand_id
1 'polypeptide(L)' 'MTSISVKAETKDLLKQIGSKGETYDDIVMRLVKSHCIQIRNKEYREIFENEKFTEIDWDDYV' A
#
# COMPACT_ATOMS: atom_id res chain seq x y z
N MET A 1 -22.69 -3.16 2.32
CA MET A 1 -22.19 -2.19 3.31
C MET A 1 -21.31 -2.96 4.27
N THR A 2 -20.01 -2.69 4.27
CA THR A 2 -19.07 -3.32 5.20
C THR A 2 -18.89 -2.35 6.36
N SER A 3 -19.11 -2.80 7.58
CA SER A 3 -18.91 -1.97 8.78
C SER A 3 -17.70 -2.47 9.53
N ILE A 4 -16.81 -1.54 9.90
CA ILE A 4 -15.66 -1.82 10.74
C ILE A 4 -15.77 -1.02 12.04
N SER A 5 -15.44 -1.67 13.15
CA SER A 5 -15.37 -0.99 14.44
C SER A 5 -13.99 -0.36 14.59
N VAL A 6 -13.95 0.94 14.87
CA VAL A 6 -12.72 1.69 15.10
C VAL A 6 -12.81 2.48 16.42
N LYS A 7 -11.66 2.80 17.00
CA LYS A 7 -11.60 3.70 18.16
C LYS A 7 -12.06 5.11 17.77
N ALA A 8 -12.58 5.87 18.75
CA ALA A 8 -12.98 7.26 18.54
C ALA A 8 -11.82 8.11 17.99
N GLU A 9 -10.63 7.95 18.56
CA GLU A 9 -9.39 8.60 18.12
C GLU A 9 -9.09 8.31 16.64
N THR A 10 -9.21 7.05 16.22
CA THR A 10 -9.02 6.64 14.82
C THR A 10 -10.04 7.30 13.90
N LYS A 11 -11.30 7.41 14.34
CA LYS A 11 -12.35 8.08 13.57
C LYS A 11 -12.06 9.57 13.37
N ASP A 12 -11.50 10.23 14.37
CA ASP A 12 -11.14 11.64 14.29
C ASP A 12 -9.90 11.86 13.42
N LEU A 13 -8.89 11.00 13.52
CA LEU A 13 -7.74 10.99 12.61
C LEU A 13 -8.18 10.83 11.14
N LEU A 14 -9.08 9.88 10.87
CA LEU A 14 -9.63 9.67 9.52
C LEU A 14 -10.33 10.94 8.99
N LYS A 15 -11.05 11.68 9.83
CA LYS A 15 -11.66 12.96 9.42
C LYS A 15 -10.62 14.03 9.09
N GLN A 16 -9.53 14.09 9.85
CA GLN A 16 -8.48 15.11 9.65
C GLN A 16 -7.73 14.92 8.32
N ILE A 17 -7.58 13.69 7.86
CA ILE A 17 -6.88 13.36 6.60
C ILE A 17 -7.81 13.25 5.39
N GLY A 18 -9.12 13.31 5.63
CA GLY A 18 -10.14 13.27 4.60
C GLY A 18 -10.31 14.63 3.93
N SER A 19 -10.62 14.62 2.64
CA SER A 19 -10.95 15.82 1.86
C SER A 19 -12.45 16.02 1.77
N LYS A 20 -12.88 17.25 1.51
CA LYS A 20 -14.32 17.57 1.33
C LYS A 20 -14.89 16.71 0.20
N GLY A 21 -15.90 15.89 0.54
CA GLY A 21 -16.57 14.99 -0.40
C GLY A 21 -16.06 13.55 -0.40
N GLU A 22 -14.96 13.24 0.30
CA GLU A 22 -14.54 11.84 0.51
C GLU A 22 -15.42 11.14 1.56
N THR A 23 -15.76 9.88 1.29
CA THR A 23 -16.36 8.98 2.28
C THR A 23 -15.28 8.29 3.12
N TYR A 24 -15.68 7.65 4.23
CA TYR A 24 -14.74 6.84 5.00
C TYR A 24 -14.15 5.68 4.20
N ASP A 25 -14.93 5.08 3.30
CA ASP A 25 -14.46 4.00 2.42
C ASP A 25 -13.38 4.51 1.46
N ASP A 26 -13.54 5.71 0.90
CA ASP A 26 -12.53 6.32 0.03
C ASP A 26 -11.21 6.54 0.76
N ILE A 27 -11.28 7.09 1.98
CA ILE A 27 -10.10 7.36 2.82
C ILE A 27 -9.39 6.06 3.16
N VAL A 28 -10.14 5.05 3.64
CA VAL A 28 -9.57 3.74 4.00
C VAL A 28 -8.95 3.06 2.78
N MET A 29 -9.63 3.05 1.65
CA MET A 29 -9.13 2.41 0.43
C MET A 29 -7.86 3.09 -0.08
N ARG A 30 -7.79 4.43 0.00
CA ARG A 30 -6.58 5.20 -0.33
C ARG A 30 -5.41 4.84 0.57
N LEU A 31 -5.65 4.74 1.88
CA LEU A 31 -4.61 4.35 2.85
C LEU A 31 -4.10 2.93 2.60
N VAL A 32 -4.99 1.97 2.38
CA VAL A 32 -4.64 0.58 2.07
C VAL A 32 -3.79 0.50 0.80
N LYS A 33 -4.23 1.17 -0.28
CA LYS A 33 -3.46 1.20 -1.54
C LYS A 33 -2.06 1.76 -1.33
N SER A 34 -1.93 2.89 -0.64
CA SER A 34 -0.63 3.50 -0.33
C SER A 34 0.26 2.55 0.48
N HIS A 35 -0.30 1.88 1.48
CA HIS A 35 0.46 0.92 2.29
C HIS A 35 0.94 -0.29 1.49
N CYS A 36 0.07 -0.88 0.65
CA CYS A 36 0.46 -1.99 -0.22
C CYS A 36 1.57 -1.60 -1.21
N ILE A 37 1.54 -0.38 -1.74
CA ILE A 37 2.62 0.13 -2.61
C ILE A 37 3.92 0.27 -1.80
N GLN A 38 3.87 0.81 -0.59
CA GLN A 38 5.05 0.97 0.25
C GLN A 38 5.70 -0.36 0.64
N ILE A 39 4.88 -1.38 0.96
CA ILE A 39 5.39 -2.74 1.24
C ILE A 39 6.16 -3.27 0.03
N ARG A 40 5.55 -3.26 -1.15
CA ARG A 40 6.21 -3.76 -2.37
C ARG A 40 7.49 -2.98 -2.68
N ASN A 41 7.46 -1.65 -2.52
CA ASN A 41 8.64 -0.82 -2.73
C ASN A 41 9.78 -1.17 -1.78
N LYS A 42 9.47 -1.56 -0.54
CA LYS A 42 10.46 -2.02 0.42
C LYS A 42 11.08 -3.34 -0.03
N GLU A 43 10.27 -4.31 -0.42
CA GLU A 43 10.73 -5.61 -0.94
C GLU A 43 11.63 -5.43 -2.17
N TYR A 44 11.22 -4.59 -3.13
CA TYR A 44 12.05 -4.28 -4.30
C TYR A 44 13.37 -3.60 -3.93
N ARG A 45 13.38 -2.64 -2.99
CA ARG A 45 14.63 -2.01 -2.54
C ARG A 45 15.57 -3.02 -1.90
N GLU A 46 15.05 -3.92 -1.07
CA GLU A 46 15.86 -4.97 -0.44
C GLU A 46 16.51 -5.88 -1.50
N ILE A 47 15.77 -6.26 -2.55
CA ILE A 47 16.32 -7.01 -3.70
C ILE A 47 17.40 -6.19 -4.42
N PHE A 48 17.10 -4.93 -4.79
CA PHE A 48 18.04 -4.07 -5.50
C PHE A 48 19.34 -3.79 -4.73
N GLU A 49 19.25 -3.62 -3.40
CA GLU A 49 20.39 -3.28 -2.57
C GLU A 49 21.27 -4.49 -2.22
N ASN A 50 20.67 -5.69 -2.11
CA ASN A 50 21.37 -6.85 -1.56
C ASN A 50 21.63 -7.98 -2.57
N GLU A 51 20.92 -8.02 -3.69
CA GLU A 51 21.10 -9.07 -4.69
C GLU A 51 22.01 -8.63 -5.85
N LYS A 52 22.90 -9.52 -6.27
CA LYS A 52 23.64 -9.35 -7.52
C LYS A 52 22.77 -9.86 -8.67
N PHE A 53 22.26 -8.93 -9.47
CA PHE A 53 21.54 -9.27 -10.69
C PHE A 53 22.44 -10.06 -11.65
N THR A 54 21.89 -11.14 -12.19
CA THR A 54 22.52 -11.93 -13.25
C THR A 54 21.73 -11.72 -14.53
N GLU A 55 22.42 -11.84 -15.66
CA GLU A 55 21.78 -11.76 -16.97
C GLU A 55 20.91 -13.01 -17.17
N ILE A 56 19.69 -12.81 -17.68
CA ILE A 56 18.75 -13.89 -17.96
C ILE A 56 18.73 -14.09 -19.48
N ASP A 57 19.01 -15.32 -19.92
CA ASP A 57 18.73 -15.74 -21.29
C ASP A 57 17.25 -16.16 -21.40
N TRP A 58 16.53 -15.56 -22.34
CA TRP A 58 15.11 -15.82 -22.54
C TRP A 58 14.85 -17.14 -23.27
N ASP A 59 15.85 -17.67 -23.99
CA ASP A 59 15.75 -18.95 -24.70
C ASP A 59 15.95 -20.15 -23.76
N ASP A 60 16.40 -19.94 -22.51
CA ASP A 60 16.55 -20.99 -21.48
C ASP A 60 15.20 -21.42 -20.83
N TYR A 61 14.11 -20.68 -21.06
CA TYR A 61 12.80 -20.91 -20.44
C TYR A 61 11.72 -21.46 -21.40
N VAL A 62 12.07 -21.79 -22.65
CA VAL A 62 11.18 -22.36 -23.67
C VAL A 62 11.70 -23.70 -24.15
#